data_AF-A0A5C6VYZ9-F1
#
_entry.id   AF-A0A5C6VYZ9-F1
#
_cell.length_a   1.000
_cell.length_b   1.000
_cell.length_c   1.000
_cell.angle_alpha   90.00
_cell.angle_beta   90.00
_cell.angle_gamma   90.00
#
_symmetry.space_group_name_H-M   'P 1'
#
loop_
_entity.id
_entity.type
_entity.pdbx_description
1 polymer ?
#
loop_
_entity_poly.entity_id
_entity_poly.type
_entity_poly.pdbx_seq_one_letter_code
_entity_poly.pdbx_strand_id
1 'polypeptide(L)'
;MKPSDGRRRERPADRKPPKLVARFVAISWRDLAVSFGPILIISAIAIYVAVRLIQPAPPDTLTMAAGPKGSTFWVAAQKYKEVLARNRITLNVLETEGSLDNYRRLTDPHANVDVGFVQDGIAPSKSTDDLMSLGSVAYVPVAIFYRGPMVTLLSEFRGKRIAIGIEGSGTRELALQLLKANGITPDGPTKLLPLSGDDAARALTEGKIDAAILTGDSAQPPVMGKLYRTAGVQFYDFTQAGAYAKRFPYLTTLDMPMGSFDLGKNLPSTTLHMIAPTAELVARDSLHPALSDLLIEAAREVHGKATALQKAGEFPAPLAHDFPISDDAARYYKSGKGFLYRMLPFWLASLADRLLVVLVPIIVVLIPGLRLVPSLYAWRVKSRIYRWYGALIAIEREALNDTSAAEREALIVRLDRIEESVNGLKMPLAYADQFYVLREHIGFVRARLTRDSEAAAARDAGAAAGTPDAADSSGAGAVGRAEARAAMHEGHAAPSGEGAEKD
;
A
#
# COMPACT_ATOMS: atom_id res chain seq x y z
N MET A 1 -94.84 55.10 -1.40
CA MET A 1 -93.45 55.62 -1.34
C MET A 1 -92.58 54.73 -2.23
N LYS A 2 -91.92 55.32 -3.24
CA LYS A 2 -90.83 54.76 -4.09
C LYS A 2 -89.63 54.25 -3.24
N PRO A 3 -88.56 53.62 -3.80
CA PRO A 3 -88.24 53.33 -5.22
C PRO A 3 -87.85 51.85 -5.49
N SER A 4 -88.08 51.27 -6.67
CA SER A 4 -87.32 51.28 -7.94
C SER A 4 -86.12 50.32 -8.07
N ASP A 5 -86.37 49.35 -8.96
CA ASP A 5 -85.53 48.50 -9.79
C ASP A 5 -84.05 48.87 -9.99
N GLY A 6 -83.20 47.84 -10.09
CA GLY A 6 -81.77 47.96 -10.31
C GLY A 6 -81.04 46.62 -10.31
N ARG A 7 -81.24 45.82 -11.37
CA ARG A 7 -80.39 44.66 -11.70
C ARG A 7 -78.91 45.08 -11.78
N ARG A 8 -78.14 44.77 -10.73
CA ARG A 8 -76.68 44.93 -10.70
C ARG A 8 -76.06 43.79 -11.51
N ARG A 9 -75.40 44.15 -12.61
CA ARG A 9 -74.43 43.31 -13.31
C ARG A 9 -73.34 42.89 -12.31
N GLU A 10 -73.12 41.59 -12.15
CA GLU A 10 -71.95 41.06 -11.46
C GLU A 10 -70.69 41.55 -12.17
N ARG A 11 -69.81 42.22 -11.41
CA ARG A 11 -68.48 42.62 -11.89
C ARG A 11 -67.58 41.39 -11.85
N PRO A 12 -66.71 41.16 -12.85
CA PRO A 12 -65.75 40.07 -12.80
C PRO A 12 -64.84 40.24 -11.58
N ALA A 13 -64.59 39.12 -10.89
CA ALA A 13 -63.81 39.05 -9.68
C ALA A 13 -62.45 39.75 -9.82
N ASP A 14 -62.18 40.64 -8.88
CA ASP A 14 -60.93 41.34 -8.67
C ASP A 14 -59.81 40.32 -8.35
N ARG A 15 -59.12 39.81 -9.39
CA ARG A 15 -57.95 38.95 -9.23
C ARG A 15 -56.80 39.79 -8.69
N LYS A 16 -56.52 39.64 -7.39
CA LYS A 16 -55.36 40.24 -6.71
C LYS A 16 -54.08 40.03 -7.54
N PRO A 17 -53.23 41.07 -7.72
CA PRO A 17 -51.95 40.90 -8.41
C PRO A 17 -51.06 39.94 -7.61
N PRO A 18 -50.32 39.03 -8.26
CA PRO A 18 -49.44 38.10 -7.58
C PRO A 18 -48.33 38.87 -6.85
N LYS A 19 -48.18 38.63 -5.54
CA LYS A 19 -47.13 39.25 -4.73
C LYS A 19 -45.77 38.71 -5.16
N LEU A 20 -44.95 39.58 -5.73
CA LEU A 20 -43.57 39.31 -6.14
C LEU A 20 -42.67 39.22 -4.90
N VAL A 21 -42.32 38.00 -4.49
CA VAL A 21 -41.30 37.79 -3.43
C VAL A 21 -40.29 36.76 -3.89
N ALA A 22 -39.46 37.13 -4.87
CA ALA A 22 -38.27 36.35 -5.19
C ALA A 22 -37.22 36.54 -4.08
N ARG A 23 -36.84 35.48 -3.36
CA ARG A 23 -35.76 35.49 -2.38
C ARG A 23 -34.48 34.98 -3.03
N PHE A 24 -33.69 35.90 -3.59
CA PHE A 24 -32.33 35.61 -4.03
C PHE A 24 -31.44 35.39 -2.81
N VAL A 25 -30.78 34.24 -2.75
CA VAL A 25 -29.84 33.91 -1.67
C VAL A 25 -28.48 33.65 -2.31
N ALA A 26 -27.42 34.21 -1.74
CA ALA A 26 -26.08 34.13 -2.31
C ALA A 26 -25.61 32.68 -2.49
N ILE A 27 -25.89 31.77 -1.54
CA ILE A 27 -25.49 30.36 -1.59
C ILE A 27 -26.52 29.48 -0.87
N SER A 28 -27.00 28.41 -1.52
CA SER A 28 -27.85 27.38 -0.91
C SER A 28 -26.97 26.29 -0.27
N TRP A 29 -26.86 26.29 1.07
CA TRP A 29 -26.06 25.31 1.83
C TRP A 29 -26.45 23.85 1.56
N ARG A 30 -27.73 23.59 1.25
CA ARG A 30 -28.23 22.25 0.95
C ARG A 30 -27.77 21.76 -0.43
N ASP A 31 -27.59 22.67 -1.38
CA ASP A 31 -27.05 22.37 -2.71
C ASP A 31 -25.54 22.23 -2.70
N LEU A 32 -24.87 22.98 -1.81
CA LEU A 32 -23.46 22.81 -1.51
C LEU A 32 -23.21 21.40 -0.95
N ALA A 33 -23.89 21.02 0.14
CA ALA A 33 -23.69 19.72 0.79
C ALA A 33 -23.91 18.51 -0.14
N VAL A 34 -24.94 18.56 -0.98
CA VAL A 34 -25.25 17.48 -1.93
C VAL A 34 -24.25 17.43 -3.11
N SER A 35 -23.59 18.54 -3.44
CA SER A 35 -22.53 18.57 -4.46
C SER A 35 -21.18 18.05 -3.92
N PHE A 36 -20.90 18.26 -2.64
CA PHE A 36 -19.70 17.73 -1.98
C PHE A 36 -19.84 16.26 -1.58
N GLY A 37 -21.06 15.77 -1.33
CA GLY A 37 -21.32 14.39 -0.88
C GLY A 37 -20.66 13.30 -1.75
N PRO A 38 -20.89 13.25 -3.07
CA PRO A 38 -20.26 12.26 -3.95
C PRO A 38 -18.73 12.33 -3.96
N ILE A 39 -18.16 13.54 -3.88
CA ILE A 39 -16.71 13.74 -3.83
C ILE A 39 -16.15 13.17 -2.52
N LEU A 40 -16.83 13.40 -1.40
CA LEU A 40 -16.42 12.83 -0.11
C LEU A 40 -16.48 11.29 -0.12
N ILE A 41 -17.49 10.70 -0.76
CA ILE A 41 -17.61 9.24 -0.88
C ILE A 41 -16.49 8.68 -1.76
N ILE A 42 -16.22 9.27 -2.92
CA ILE A 42 -15.13 8.83 -3.81
C ILE A 42 -13.77 8.99 -3.13
N SER A 43 -13.55 10.10 -2.42
CA SER A 43 -12.35 10.31 -1.60
C SER A 43 -12.20 9.24 -0.53
N ALA A 44 -13.29 8.89 0.18
CA ALA A 44 -13.26 7.84 1.19
C ALA A 44 -12.91 6.47 0.58
N ILE A 45 -13.45 6.13 -0.60
CA ILE A 45 -13.13 4.89 -1.33
C ILE A 45 -11.66 4.89 -1.78
N ALA A 46 -11.16 6.00 -2.32
CA ALA A 46 -9.77 6.09 -2.74
C ALA A 46 -8.78 6.02 -1.58
N ILE A 47 -9.09 6.67 -0.44
CA ILE A 47 -8.34 6.53 0.81
C ILE A 47 -8.35 5.07 1.27
N TYR A 48 -9.52 4.42 1.26
CA TYR A 48 -9.64 3.01 1.62
C TYR A 48 -8.75 2.11 0.75
N VAL A 49 -8.79 2.30 -0.58
CA VAL A 49 -7.96 1.54 -1.53
C VAL A 49 -6.48 1.82 -1.34
N ALA A 50 -6.09 3.08 -1.14
CA ALA A 50 -4.68 3.43 -0.95
C ALA A 50 -4.11 2.88 0.37
N VAL A 51 -4.87 2.95 1.46
CA VAL A 51 -4.50 2.34 2.74
C VAL A 51 -4.39 0.82 2.63
N ARG A 52 -5.14 0.19 1.72
CA ARG A 52 -5.05 -1.26 1.45
C ARG A 52 -3.87 -1.65 0.56
N LEU A 53 -3.44 -0.77 -0.36
CA LEU A 53 -2.40 -1.06 -1.34
C LEU A 53 -1.00 -0.65 -0.88
N ILE A 54 -0.89 0.32 0.04
CA ILE A 54 0.41 0.81 0.51
C ILE A 54 0.77 0.12 1.84
N GLN A 55 2.03 -0.30 1.98
CA GLN A 55 2.50 -1.08 3.12
C GLN A 55 2.12 -0.42 4.45
N PRO A 56 1.63 -1.20 5.43
CA PRO A 56 1.29 -0.68 6.75
C PRO A 56 2.52 -0.03 7.37
N ALA A 57 2.27 0.97 8.22
CA ALA A 57 3.33 1.67 8.95
C ALA A 57 4.35 0.68 9.56
N PRO A 58 5.65 1.02 9.55
CA PRO A 58 6.67 0.10 10.07
C PRO A 58 6.34 -0.27 11.52
N PRO A 59 6.36 -1.56 11.87
CA PRO A 59 6.09 -1.99 13.23
C PRO A 59 7.14 -1.40 14.17
N ASP A 60 6.71 -1.13 15.40
CA ASP A 60 7.55 -0.62 16.48
C ASP A 60 8.21 -1.74 17.30
N THR A 61 7.94 -2.99 16.94
CA THR A 61 8.44 -4.19 17.60
C THR A 61 9.01 -5.15 16.55
N LEU A 62 10.11 -5.80 16.90
CA LEU A 62 10.79 -6.80 16.06
C LEU A 62 11.28 -7.94 16.96
N THR A 63 11.23 -9.18 16.49
CA THR A 63 11.80 -10.33 17.19
C THR A 63 13.00 -10.87 16.43
N MET A 64 14.16 -10.94 17.11
CA MET A 64 15.41 -11.43 16.56
C MET A 64 15.82 -12.76 17.20
N ALA A 65 15.95 -13.81 16.38
CA ALA A 65 16.55 -15.07 16.79
C ALA A 65 18.07 -14.94 16.88
N ALA A 66 18.64 -15.24 18.05
CA ALA A 66 20.05 -14.98 18.33
C ALA A 66 20.83 -16.27 18.60
N GLY A 67 20.87 -16.73 19.83
CA GLY A 67 21.62 -17.90 20.25
C GLY A 67 21.50 -18.09 21.76
N PRO A 68 22.23 -19.05 22.35
CA PRO A 68 22.22 -19.27 23.78
C PRO A 68 22.67 -18.01 24.52
N LYS A 69 22.13 -17.76 25.71
CA LYS A 69 22.52 -16.59 26.51
C LYS A 69 24.04 -16.50 26.68
N GLY A 70 24.57 -15.32 26.37
CA GLY A 70 26.01 -15.03 26.46
C GLY A 70 26.86 -15.47 25.25
N SER A 71 26.29 -16.19 24.28
CA SER A 71 26.93 -16.42 22.98
C SER A 71 27.25 -15.10 22.27
N THR A 72 28.13 -15.14 21.27
CA THR A 72 28.44 -13.95 20.46
C THR A 72 27.19 -13.41 19.75
N PHE A 73 26.31 -14.30 19.28
CA PHE A 73 25.03 -13.90 18.65
C PHE A 73 24.10 -13.23 19.65
N TRP A 74 23.93 -13.79 20.85
CA TRP A 74 23.14 -13.17 21.91
C TRP A 74 23.68 -11.78 22.28
N VAL A 75 24.99 -11.66 22.50
CA VAL A 75 25.64 -10.39 22.84
C VAL A 75 25.49 -9.36 21.71
N ALA A 76 25.60 -9.78 20.45
CA ALA A 76 25.37 -8.90 19.30
C ALA A 76 23.91 -8.43 19.26
N ALA A 77 22.94 -9.33 19.37
CA ALA A 77 21.51 -9.01 19.35
C ALA A 77 21.12 -8.03 20.47
N GLN A 78 21.70 -8.17 21.67
CA GLN A 78 21.50 -7.24 22.77
C GLN A 78 22.01 -5.82 22.44
N LYS A 79 23.13 -5.69 21.72
CA LYS A 79 23.59 -4.38 21.24
C LYS A 79 22.68 -3.81 20.15
N TYR A 80 22.15 -4.65 19.27
CA TYR A 80 21.15 -4.22 18.27
C TYR A 80 19.92 -3.66 18.99
N LYS A 81 19.46 -4.32 20.07
CA LYS A 81 18.34 -3.83 20.88
C LYS A 81 18.58 -2.42 21.40
N GLU A 82 19.78 -2.13 21.91
CA GLU A 82 20.14 -0.78 22.37
C GLU A 82 20.17 0.26 21.25
N VAL A 83 20.69 -0.11 20.07
CA VAL A 83 20.75 0.79 18.91
C VAL A 83 19.35 1.08 18.36
N LEU A 84 18.51 0.06 18.19
CA LEU A 84 17.15 0.19 17.67
C LEU A 84 16.24 0.99 18.63
N ALA A 85 16.44 0.87 19.95
CA ALA A 85 15.68 1.63 20.95
C ALA A 85 15.83 3.15 20.79
N ARG A 86 16.95 3.64 20.24
CA ARG A 86 17.17 5.07 19.93
C ARG A 86 16.15 5.60 18.91
N ASN A 87 15.61 4.72 18.08
CA ASN A 87 14.58 5.02 17.07
C ASN A 87 13.17 4.61 17.53
N ARG A 88 12.97 4.34 18.83
CA ARG A 88 11.71 3.83 19.42
C ARG A 88 11.25 2.49 18.84
N ILE A 89 12.19 1.66 18.39
CA ILE A 89 11.93 0.29 17.98
C ILE A 89 12.34 -0.65 19.11
N THR A 90 11.41 -1.52 19.53
CA THR A 90 11.63 -2.52 20.56
C THR A 90 12.09 -3.82 19.92
N LEU A 91 13.34 -4.22 20.18
CA LEU A 91 13.85 -5.52 19.76
C LEU A 91 13.68 -6.56 20.87
N ASN A 92 12.88 -7.59 20.59
CA ASN A 92 12.77 -8.79 21.40
C ASN A 92 13.86 -9.77 20.97
N VAL A 93 14.86 -9.98 21.82
CA VAL A 93 15.92 -10.96 21.55
C VAL A 93 15.45 -12.33 22.03
N LEU A 94 15.32 -13.26 21.09
CA LEU A 94 14.88 -14.63 21.34
C LEU A 94 16.11 -15.52 21.57
N GLU A 95 16.09 -16.23 22.69
CA GLU A 95 17.10 -17.24 23.02
C GLU A 95 16.81 -18.50 22.19
N THR A 96 17.86 -19.02 21.56
CA THR A 96 17.79 -20.16 20.63
C THR A 96 19.01 -21.05 20.83
N GLU A 97 19.03 -22.20 20.16
CA GLU A 97 20.18 -23.12 20.21
C GLU A 97 21.33 -22.70 19.27
N GLY A 98 21.13 -21.68 18.43
CA GLY A 98 22.10 -21.17 17.47
C GLY A 98 21.59 -21.19 16.02
N SER A 99 22.52 -21.25 15.07
CA SER A 99 22.23 -20.95 13.65
C SER A 99 21.17 -21.84 12.99
N LEU A 100 21.16 -23.15 13.25
CA LEU A 100 20.17 -24.06 12.63
C LEU A 100 18.78 -23.87 13.23
N ASP A 101 18.67 -23.64 14.54
CA ASP A 101 17.41 -23.27 15.20
C ASP A 101 16.89 -21.92 14.67
N ASN A 102 17.77 -20.93 14.52
CA ASN A 102 17.43 -19.63 13.92
C ASN A 102 16.89 -19.79 12.50
N TYR A 103 17.58 -20.55 11.65
CA TYR A 103 17.14 -20.83 10.28
C TYR A 103 15.76 -21.51 10.25
N ARG A 104 15.54 -22.53 11.09
CA ARG A 104 14.24 -23.23 11.18
C ARG A 104 13.12 -22.30 11.60
N ARG A 105 13.35 -21.44 12.59
CA ARG A 105 12.38 -20.44 13.06
C ARG A 105 12.11 -19.36 12.02
N LEU A 106 13.13 -18.91 11.30
CA LEU A 106 12.97 -17.96 10.20
C LEU A 106 12.19 -18.58 9.03
N THR A 107 12.33 -19.88 8.79
CA THR A 107 11.62 -20.56 7.71
C THR A 107 10.17 -20.90 8.10
N ASP A 108 9.89 -21.15 9.38
CA ASP A 108 8.54 -21.46 9.87
C ASP A 108 7.62 -20.22 9.87
N PRO A 109 6.59 -20.12 9.02
CA PRO A 109 5.70 -18.95 8.96
C PRO A 109 4.91 -18.70 10.24
N HIS A 110 4.81 -19.69 11.14
CA HIS A 110 4.10 -19.57 12.42
C HIS A 110 5.01 -19.16 13.58
N ALA A 111 6.33 -19.17 13.38
CA ALA A 111 7.26 -18.70 14.38
C ALA A 111 7.30 -17.16 14.40
N ASN A 112 7.10 -16.59 15.59
CA ASN A 112 7.18 -15.14 15.82
C ASN A 112 8.66 -14.67 15.82
N VAL A 113 9.29 -14.68 14.65
CA VAL A 113 10.67 -14.26 14.40
C VAL A 113 10.71 -13.54 13.05
N ASP A 114 11.29 -12.34 13.04
CA ASP A 114 11.37 -11.49 11.85
C ASP A 114 12.77 -11.50 11.22
N VAL A 115 13.79 -11.62 12.07
CA VAL A 115 15.21 -11.55 11.70
C VAL A 115 16.02 -12.50 12.59
N GLY A 116 17.20 -12.92 12.15
CA GLY A 116 18.11 -13.69 12.98
C GLY A 116 19.52 -13.75 12.42
N PHE A 117 20.46 -14.16 13.26
CA PHE A 117 21.81 -14.48 12.81
C PHE A 117 21.86 -15.92 12.32
N VAL A 118 22.30 -16.13 11.09
CA VAL A 118 22.47 -17.47 10.54
C VAL A 118 23.90 -17.57 10.00
N GLN A 119 24.61 -18.59 10.43
CA GLN A 119 25.91 -18.91 9.88
C GLN A 119 25.77 -19.52 8.48
N ASP A 120 26.67 -19.18 7.57
CA ASP A 120 26.75 -19.80 6.25
C ASP A 120 27.04 -21.31 6.33
N GLY A 121 26.61 -22.05 5.30
CA GLY A 121 26.73 -23.50 5.20
C GLY A 121 25.67 -24.27 5.97
N ILE A 122 24.63 -23.57 6.49
CA ILE A 122 23.50 -24.14 7.23
C ILE A 122 22.26 -24.31 6.34
N ALA A 123 22.05 -23.41 5.37
CA ALA A 123 20.84 -23.45 4.56
C ALA A 123 20.89 -24.62 3.54
N PRO A 124 19.80 -25.39 3.35
CA PRO A 124 19.68 -26.32 2.24
C PRO A 124 19.65 -25.58 0.91
N SER A 125 20.40 -26.06 -0.07
CA SER A 125 20.58 -25.48 -1.42
C SER A 125 19.33 -25.22 -2.28
N LYS A 126 18.09 -25.36 -1.78
CA LYS A 126 16.89 -25.44 -2.61
C LYS A 126 15.63 -24.69 -2.18
N SER A 127 15.59 -23.98 -1.05
CA SER A 127 14.39 -23.18 -0.71
C SER A 127 14.70 -22.11 0.33
N THR A 128 15.14 -20.95 -0.15
CA THR A 128 15.30 -19.73 0.66
C THR A 128 14.47 -18.57 0.10
N ASP A 129 13.48 -18.84 -0.77
CA ASP A 129 12.74 -17.81 -1.50
C ASP A 129 12.02 -16.79 -0.59
N ASP A 130 11.64 -17.20 0.62
CA ASP A 130 10.96 -16.34 1.61
C ASP A 130 11.96 -15.64 2.57
N LEU A 131 13.26 -15.85 2.40
CA LEU A 131 14.32 -15.31 3.25
C LEU A 131 15.32 -14.49 2.44
N MET A 132 15.79 -13.40 3.04
CA MET A 132 16.74 -12.49 2.44
C MET A 132 17.84 -12.09 3.42
N SER A 133 19.04 -11.91 2.89
CA SER A 133 20.19 -11.42 3.65
C SER A 133 20.21 -9.90 3.68
N LEU A 134 20.38 -9.33 4.87
CA LEU A 134 20.71 -7.91 5.07
C LEU A 134 22.21 -7.66 4.98
N GLY A 135 23.00 -8.72 4.81
CA GLY A 135 24.45 -8.68 4.70
C GLY A 135 25.15 -9.58 5.74
N SER A 136 26.36 -9.97 5.40
CA SER A 136 27.31 -10.61 6.30
C SER A 136 27.76 -9.64 7.39
N VAL A 137 27.85 -10.08 8.65
CA VAL A 137 28.13 -9.21 9.80
C VAL A 137 29.38 -9.58 10.60
N ALA A 138 29.86 -10.82 10.56
CA ALA A 138 31.07 -11.22 11.29
C ALA A 138 31.58 -12.59 10.83
N TYR A 139 32.88 -12.84 11.01
CA TYR A 139 33.39 -14.20 10.99
C TYR A 139 33.04 -14.97 12.26
N VAL A 140 32.75 -16.27 12.11
CA VAL A 140 32.48 -17.19 13.20
C VAL A 140 33.51 -18.34 13.19
N PRO A 141 34.76 -18.11 13.64
CA PRO A 141 35.82 -19.10 13.55
C PRO A 141 35.50 -20.37 14.34
N VAL A 142 35.92 -21.51 13.77
CA VAL A 142 35.85 -22.82 14.42
C VAL A 142 37.03 -22.98 15.37
N ALA A 143 36.74 -23.05 16.66
CA ALA A 143 37.72 -23.32 17.71
C ALA A 143 37.64 -24.79 18.13
N ILE A 144 38.69 -25.56 17.84
CA ILE A 144 38.81 -26.94 18.31
C ILE A 144 39.84 -26.98 19.42
N PHE A 145 39.38 -27.25 20.64
CA PHE A 145 40.24 -27.45 21.81
C PHE A 145 40.37 -28.94 22.10
N TYR A 146 41.57 -29.40 22.45
CA TYR A 146 41.80 -30.81 22.74
C TYR A 146 42.86 -31.02 23.81
N ARG A 147 42.94 -32.23 24.35
CA ARG A 147 44.03 -32.65 25.25
C ARG A 147 44.82 -33.78 24.64
N GLY A 148 46.12 -33.81 24.91
CA GLY A 148 47.02 -34.89 24.47
C GLY A 148 48.19 -34.37 23.64
N PRO A 149 48.85 -35.24 22.86
CA PRO A 149 49.93 -34.84 21.95
C PRO A 149 49.40 -33.96 20.82
N MET A 150 50.28 -33.20 20.19
CA MET A 150 49.93 -32.32 19.07
C MET A 150 49.23 -33.10 17.94
N VAL A 151 48.10 -32.58 17.49
CA VAL A 151 47.29 -33.11 16.38
C VAL A 151 47.38 -32.17 15.19
N THR A 152 47.63 -32.72 14.00
CA THR A 152 47.81 -31.93 12.75
C THR A 152 46.67 -32.13 11.76
N LEU A 153 46.05 -33.30 11.77
CA LEU A 153 44.94 -33.68 10.90
C LEU A 153 43.70 -34.00 11.73
N LEU A 154 42.54 -33.50 11.28
CA LEU A 154 41.26 -33.73 11.97
C LEU A 154 40.90 -35.22 12.05
N SER A 155 41.37 -36.03 11.08
CA SER A 155 41.19 -37.50 11.09
C SER A 155 41.85 -38.21 12.28
N GLU A 156 42.84 -37.59 12.94
CA GLU A 156 43.52 -38.17 14.12
C GLU A 156 42.61 -38.21 15.35
N PHE A 157 41.48 -37.48 15.34
CA PHE A 157 40.45 -37.61 16.37
C PHE A 157 39.57 -38.86 16.21
N ARG A 158 39.87 -39.75 15.26
CA ARG A 158 39.15 -41.02 15.11
C ARG A 158 39.21 -41.85 16.40
N GLY A 159 38.07 -42.36 16.83
CA GLY A 159 37.94 -43.15 18.07
C GLY A 159 37.96 -42.32 19.36
N LYS A 160 38.02 -40.99 19.28
CA LYS A 160 37.99 -40.09 20.44
C LYS A 160 36.56 -39.72 20.84
N ARG A 161 36.43 -39.09 22.00
CA ARG A 161 35.18 -38.46 22.49
C ARG A 161 35.23 -36.98 22.15
N ILE A 162 34.35 -36.54 21.27
CA ILE A 162 34.36 -35.17 20.72
C ILE A 162 33.04 -34.50 21.09
N ALA A 163 33.10 -33.36 21.79
CA ALA A 163 31.96 -32.47 21.90
C ALA A 163 31.79 -31.70 20.59
N ILE A 164 30.62 -31.80 19.98
CA ILE A 164 30.33 -31.23 18.66
C ILE A 164 29.25 -30.15 18.71
N GLY A 165 28.83 -29.68 19.88
CA GLY A 165 27.71 -28.75 20.01
C GLY A 165 26.36 -29.44 20.14
N ILE A 166 25.41 -28.68 20.71
CA ILE A 166 24.03 -29.09 20.95
C ILE A 166 23.23 -29.16 19.65
N GLU A 167 22.11 -29.88 19.67
CA GLU A 167 21.19 -29.95 18.53
C GLU A 167 20.62 -28.56 18.23
N GLY A 168 20.51 -28.20 16.95
CA GLY A 168 20.07 -26.86 16.54
C GLY A 168 21.17 -25.79 16.47
N SER A 169 22.40 -26.08 16.93
CA SER A 169 23.53 -25.15 16.79
C SER A 169 24.18 -25.22 15.39
N GLY A 170 24.74 -24.09 14.92
CA GLY A 170 25.59 -24.07 13.73
C GLY A 170 26.93 -24.78 13.96
N THR A 171 27.42 -24.76 15.21
CA THR A 171 28.59 -25.55 15.65
C THR A 171 28.45 -27.02 15.26
N ARG A 172 27.29 -27.62 15.52
CA ARG A 172 27.03 -29.04 15.28
C ARG A 172 27.02 -29.39 13.81
N GLU A 173 26.30 -28.62 13.01
CA GLU A 173 26.22 -28.85 11.57
C GLU A 173 27.60 -28.73 10.93
N LEU A 174 28.35 -27.69 11.27
CA LEU A 174 29.71 -27.50 10.76
C LEU A 174 30.65 -28.61 11.23
N ALA A 175 30.60 -28.97 12.52
CA ALA A 175 31.40 -30.08 13.06
C ALA A 175 31.13 -31.39 12.31
N LEU A 176 29.86 -31.73 12.08
CA LEU A 176 29.48 -32.94 11.35
C LEU A 176 30.00 -32.93 9.91
N GLN A 177 29.91 -31.80 9.20
CA GLN A 177 30.43 -31.67 7.83
C GLN A 177 31.95 -31.82 7.78
N LEU A 178 32.68 -31.16 8.68
CA LEU A 178 34.14 -31.21 8.75
C LEU A 178 34.64 -32.61 9.14
N LEU A 179 34.03 -33.24 10.16
CA LEU A 179 34.39 -34.58 10.61
C LEU A 179 34.08 -35.63 9.52
N LYS A 180 32.93 -35.53 8.85
CA LYS A 180 32.56 -36.42 7.74
C LYS A 180 33.56 -36.34 6.59
N ALA A 181 34.05 -35.15 6.26
CA ALA A 181 35.08 -34.97 5.23
C ALA A 181 36.41 -35.67 5.56
N ASN A 182 36.65 -36.00 6.84
CA ASN A 182 37.80 -36.72 7.35
C ASN A 182 37.50 -38.19 7.70
N GLY A 183 36.34 -38.71 7.27
CA GLY A 183 35.93 -40.08 7.51
C GLY A 183 35.57 -40.37 8.98
N ILE A 184 35.14 -39.35 9.73
CA ILE A 184 34.56 -39.50 11.06
C ILE A 184 33.04 -39.27 10.93
N THR A 185 32.26 -40.33 11.12
CA THR A 185 30.80 -40.31 11.02
C THR A 185 30.16 -40.67 12.36
N PRO A 186 28.88 -40.29 12.60
CA PRO A 186 28.17 -40.63 13.84
C PRO A 186 28.09 -42.14 14.14
N ASP A 187 28.00 -42.97 13.10
CA ASP A 187 27.94 -44.44 13.22
C ASP A 187 29.32 -45.10 13.36
N GLY A 188 30.39 -44.30 13.43
CA GLY A 188 31.76 -44.75 13.51
C GLY A 188 32.25 -45.04 14.94
N PRO A 189 33.56 -45.33 15.11
CA PRO A 189 34.15 -45.60 16.42
C PRO A 189 34.29 -44.35 17.31
N THR A 190 34.14 -43.15 16.74
CA THR A 190 34.26 -41.88 17.46
C THR A 190 32.95 -41.54 18.17
N LYS A 191 33.02 -41.20 19.46
CA LYS A 191 31.84 -40.79 20.23
C LYS A 191 31.60 -39.29 20.06
N LEU A 192 30.55 -38.92 19.34
CA LEU A 192 30.14 -37.53 19.13
C LEU A 192 29.10 -37.13 20.19
N LEU A 193 29.41 -36.12 20.99
CA LEU A 193 28.62 -35.74 22.16
C LEU A 193 27.96 -34.37 21.96
N PRO A 194 26.67 -34.20 22.30
CA PRO A 194 25.94 -32.95 22.15
C PRO A 194 26.23 -31.98 23.30
N LEU A 195 27.51 -31.65 23.51
CA LEU A 195 27.95 -30.70 24.53
C LEU A 195 28.42 -29.41 23.84
N SER A 196 28.08 -28.25 24.38
CA SER A 196 28.57 -26.93 23.95
C SER A 196 29.04 -26.10 25.14
N GLY A 197 29.60 -24.92 24.86
CA GLY A 197 29.90 -23.88 25.85
C GLY A 197 30.61 -24.39 27.11
N ASP A 198 30.08 -24.01 28.28
CA ASP A 198 30.62 -24.36 29.59
C ASP A 198 30.65 -25.87 29.87
N ASP A 199 29.67 -26.61 29.36
CA ASP A 199 29.56 -28.05 29.58
C ASP A 199 30.63 -28.81 28.80
N ALA A 200 30.87 -28.43 27.54
CA ALA A 200 31.98 -28.94 26.75
C ALA A 200 33.33 -28.57 27.37
N ALA A 201 33.49 -27.31 27.81
CA ALA A 201 34.72 -26.86 28.45
C ALA A 201 35.02 -27.64 29.74
N ARG A 202 34.02 -27.79 30.61
CA ARG A 202 34.14 -28.56 31.85
C ARG A 202 34.50 -30.02 31.56
N ALA A 203 33.76 -30.67 30.66
CA ALA A 203 34.03 -32.06 30.28
C ALA A 203 35.44 -32.24 29.70
N LEU A 204 35.95 -31.27 28.92
CA LEU A 204 37.30 -31.32 28.38
C LEU A 204 38.35 -31.21 29.49
N THR A 205 38.20 -30.23 30.38
CA THR A 205 39.14 -30.02 31.50
C THR A 205 39.17 -31.21 32.47
N GLU A 206 38.02 -31.83 32.72
CA GLU A 206 37.88 -33.04 33.55
C GLU A 206 38.31 -34.33 32.85
N GLY A 207 38.66 -34.29 31.55
CA GLY A 207 39.05 -35.47 30.78
C GLY A 207 37.92 -36.44 30.47
N LYS A 208 36.67 -36.00 30.57
CA LYS A 208 35.47 -36.73 30.15
C LYS A 208 35.30 -36.76 28.64
N ILE A 209 35.92 -35.81 27.94
CA ILE A 209 36.06 -35.78 26.48
C ILE A 209 37.52 -35.49 26.11
N ASP A 210 37.86 -35.75 24.85
CA ASP A 210 39.22 -35.61 24.33
C ASP A 210 39.37 -34.34 23.46
N ALA A 211 38.28 -33.92 22.81
CA ALA A 211 38.22 -32.67 22.04
C ALA A 211 36.84 -32.00 22.15
N ALA A 212 36.81 -30.68 21.99
CA ALA A 212 35.61 -29.87 21.92
C ALA A 212 35.68 -28.90 20.74
N ILE A 213 34.67 -28.95 19.87
CA ILE A 213 34.48 -28.03 18.75
C ILE A 213 33.50 -26.96 19.22
N LEU A 214 33.92 -25.70 19.17
CA LEU A 214 33.16 -24.54 19.62
C LEU A 214 33.17 -23.45 18.56
N THR A 215 32.05 -22.73 18.44
CA THR A 215 31.91 -21.54 17.59
C THR A 215 31.15 -20.46 18.36
N GLY A 216 31.31 -19.19 17.94
CA GLY A 216 30.71 -18.05 18.64
C GLY A 216 29.17 -17.98 18.60
N ASP A 217 28.53 -18.73 17.71
CA ASP A 217 27.06 -18.78 17.61
C ASP A 217 26.42 -19.47 18.82
N SER A 218 27.09 -20.46 19.42
CA SER A 218 26.56 -21.25 20.54
C SER A 218 27.45 -21.26 21.80
N ALA A 219 28.69 -20.76 21.72
CA ALA A 219 29.61 -20.68 22.85
C ALA A 219 29.94 -19.24 23.26
N GLN A 220 30.16 -19.03 24.56
CA GLN A 220 30.48 -17.70 25.09
C GLN A 220 31.97 -17.38 24.91
N PRO A 221 32.35 -16.15 24.52
CA PRO A 221 33.76 -15.74 24.41
C PRO A 221 34.63 -15.98 25.66
N PRO A 222 34.13 -15.75 26.90
CA PRO A 222 34.91 -16.03 28.12
C PRO A 222 35.29 -17.51 28.28
N VAL A 223 34.44 -18.43 27.81
CA VAL A 223 34.68 -19.88 27.87
C VAL A 223 35.83 -20.27 26.96
N MET A 224 35.82 -19.80 25.71
CA MET A 224 36.91 -20.04 24.76
C MET A 224 38.23 -19.44 25.26
N GLY A 225 38.19 -18.22 25.81
CA GLY A 225 39.37 -17.60 26.40
C GLY A 225 39.92 -18.36 27.61
N LYS A 226 39.05 -18.97 28.44
CA LYS A 226 39.46 -19.82 29.57
C LYS A 226 40.14 -21.11 29.09
N LEU A 227 39.54 -21.80 28.11
CA LEU A 227 40.12 -23.02 27.55
C LEU A 227 41.51 -22.77 26.96
N TYR A 228 41.67 -21.68 26.24
CA TYR A 228 42.95 -21.29 25.66
C TYR A 228 44.07 -21.12 26.70
N ARG A 229 43.73 -20.63 27.91
CA ARG A 229 44.69 -20.44 29.01
C ARG A 229 44.83 -21.66 29.92
N THR A 230 44.10 -22.74 29.65
CA THR A 230 44.10 -23.93 30.53
C THR A 230 45.30 -24.81 30.21
N ALA A 231 46.11 -25.11 31.24
CA ALA A 231 47.27 -25.99 31.08
C ALA A 231 46.83 -27.39 30.60
N GLY A 232 47.56 -27.93 29.61
CA GLY A 232 47.27 -29.24 29.03
C GLY A 232 46.11 -29.25 28.01
N VAL A 233 45.47 -28.10 27.76
CA VAL A 233 44.55 -27.91 26.65
C VAL A 233 45.30 -27.22 25.50
N GLN A 234 45.17 -27.78 24.30
CA GLN A 234 45.75 -27.25 23.08
C GLN A 234 44.64 -26.70 22.17
N PHE A 235 45.00 -25.74 21.33
CA PHE A 235 44.16 -25.26 20.22
C PHE A 235 44.61 -25.96 18.93
N TYR A 236 43.67 -26.50 18.16
CA TYR A 236 43.96 -27.14 16.88
C TYR A 236 44.27 -26.11 15.82
N ASP A 237 45.45 -26.23 15.22
CA ASP A 237 45.87 -25.42 14.09
C ASP A 237 45.40 -26.07 12.78
N PHE A 238 44.58 -25.38 11.99
CA PHE A 238 44.10 -25.86 10.70
C PHE A 238 45.20 -25.74 9.63
N THR A 239 46.20 -26.63 9.69
CA THR A 239 47.27 -26.71 8.67
C THR A 239 46.74 -26.88 7.25
N GLN A 240 45.53 -27.46 7.11
CA GLN A 240 44.83 -27.64 5.84
C GLN A 240 43.72 -26.58 5.58
N ALA A 241 43.75 -25.42 6.24
CA ALA A 241 42.70 -24.39 6.14
C ALA A 241 42.35 -24.03 4.69
N GLY A 242 43.35 -23.84 3.83
CA GLY A 242 43.13 -23.53 2.41
C GLY A 242 42.43 -24.65 1.63
N ALA A 243 42.61 -25.91 2.02
CA ALA A 243 41.90 -27.04 1.40
C ALA A 243 40.42 -27.08 1.83
N TYR A 244 40.14 -26.77 3.10
CA TYR A 244 38.77 -26.64 3.60
C TYR A 244 38.02 -25.51 2.91
N ALA A 245 38.62 -24.31 2.81
CA ALA A 245 38.01 -23.17 2.14
C ALA A 245 37.70 -23.42 0.65
N LYS A 246 38.55 -24.20 -0.05
CA LYS A 246 38.28 -24.62 -1.43
C LYS A 246 37.18 -25.67 -1.56
N ARG A 247 37.04 -26.56 -0.56
CA ARG A 247 36.05 -27.64 -0.57
C ARG A 247 34.67 -27.17 -0.10
N PHE A 248 34.64 -26.21 0.82
CA PHE A 248 33.45 -25.63 1.41
C PHE A 248 33.48 -24.12 1.12
N PRO A 249 32.83 -23.66 0.02
CA PRO A 249 32.95 -22.28 -0.45
C PRO A 249 32.49 -21.21 0.53
N TYR A 250 31.67 -21.58 1.52
CA TYR A 250 31.21 -20.71 2.59
C TYR A 250 32.27 -20.51 3.71
N LEU A 251 33.40 -21.21 3.66
CA LEU A 251 34.49 -21.08 4.64
C LEU A 251 35.58 -20.16 4.13
N THR A 252 35.97 -19.22 4.99
CA THR A 252 37.13 -18.36 4.82
C THR A 252 38.27 -18.79 5.73
N THR A 253 39.50 -18.63 5.27
CA THR A 253 40.70 -18.85 6.10
C THR A 253 41.02 -17.60 6.90
N LEU A 254 41.30 -17.75 8.20
CA LEU A 254 41.74 -16.67 9.07
C LEU A 254 43.06 -17.04 9.73
N ASP A 255 43.97 -16.06 9.80
CA ASP A 255 45.22 -16.19 10.53
C ASP A 255 45.15 -15.37 11.80
N MET A 256 45.43 -16.00 12.94
CA MET A 256 45.57 -15.33 14.22
C MET A 256 47.06 -15.22 14.56
N PRO A 257 47.65 -14.01 14.49
CA PRO A 257 49.06 -13.81 14.76
C PRO A 257 49.49 -14.28 16.17
N MET A 258 50.77 -14.59 16.31
CA MET A 258 51.38 -14.79 17.62
C MET A 258 51.15 -13.56 18.53
N GLY A 259 50.88 -13.80 19.81
CA GLY A 259 50.61 -12.75 20.80
C GLY A 259 49.22 -12.12 20.75
N SER A 260 48.31 -12.56 19.86
CA SER A 260 46.95 -11.99 19.73
C SER A 260 46.09 -12.06 21.00
N PHE A 261 46.33 -12.98 21.93
CA PHE A 261 45.62 -13.07 23.21
C PHE A 261 46.34 -12.38 24.36
N ASP A 262 47.67 -12.50 24.40
CA ASP A 262 48.52 -11.89 25.42
C ASP A 262 49.90 -11.62 24.81
N LEU A 263 50.20 -10.34 24.52
CA LEU A 263 51.47 -9.92 23.94
C LEU A 263 52.64 -10.14 24.90
N GLY A 264 52.42 -9.97 26.21
CA GLY A 264 53.48 -10.11 27.22
C GLY A 264 53.91 -11.56 27.41
N LYS A 265 52.97 -12.50 27.29
CA LYS A 265 53.25 -13.95 27.33
C LYS A 265 53.44 -14.57 25.96
N ASN A 266 53.30 -13.79 24.89
CA ASN A 266 53.29 -14.24 23.50
C ASN A 266 52.34 -15.45 23.30
N LEU A 267 51.05 -15.24 23.58
CA LEU A 267 49.99 -16.24 23.40
C LEU A 267 49.04 -15.79 22.27
N PRO A 268 48.80 -16.59 21.22
CA PRO A 268 49.50 -17.83 20.89
C PRO A 268 50.99 -17.62 20.63
N SER A 269 51.82 -18.65 20.85
CA SER A 269 53.27 -18.55 20.63
C SER A 269 53.66 -18.62 19.16
N THR A 270 52.75 -19.10 18.31
CA THR A 270 52.85 -19.15 16.85
C THR A 270 51.59 -18.56 16.25
N THR A 271 51.63 -18.20 14.97
CA THR A 271 50.39 -17.91 14.24
C THR A 271 49.52 -19.17 14.20
N LEU A 272 48.23 -19.03 14.47
CA LEU A 272 47.24 -20.11 14.37
C LEU A 272 46.37 -19.90 13.13
N HIS A 273 46.24 -20.95 12.33
CA HIS A 273 45.37 -20.98 11.17
C HIS A 273 44.00 -21.50 11.56
N MET A 274 42.96 -20.78 11.15
CA MET A 274 41.57 -21.08 11.44
C MET A 274 40.75 -21.10 10.17
N ILE A 275 39.62 -21.80 10.23
CA ILE A 275 38.55 -21.70 9.24
C ILE A 275 37.34 -21.07 9.91
N ALA A 276 36.67 -20.18 9.18
CA ALA A 276 35.51 -19.46 9.67
C ALA A 276 34.46 -19.35 8.57
N PRO A 277 33.24 -19.86 8.79
CA PRO A 277 32.08 -19.34 8.08
C PRO A 277 31.80 -17.88 8.46
N THR A 278 30.96 -17.23 7.67
CA THR A 278 30.44 -15.90 8.00
C THR A 278 29.07 -16.03 8.67
N ALA A 279 28.75 -15.09 9.55
CA ALA A 279 27.40 -14.90 10.04
C ALA A 279 26.68 -13.88 9.16
N GLU A 280 25.53 -14.25 8.62
CA GLU A 280 24.62 -13.37 7.90
C GLU A 280 23.48 -12.91 8.81
N LEU A 281 23.07 -11.66 8.62
CA LEU A 281 21.85 -11.12 9.21
C LEU A 281 20.68 -11.42 8.26
N VAL A 282 19.92 -12.47 8.56
CA VAL A 282 18.85 -12.97 7.69
C VAL A 282 17.50 -12.48 8.18
N ALA A 283 16.68 -11.97 7.28
CA ALA A 283 15.32 -11.52 7.53
C ALA A 283 14.32 -12.24 6.62
N ARG A 284 13.04 -12.24 7.00
CA ARG A 284 11.96 -12.62 6.09
C ARG A 284 11.80 -11.58 4.98
N ASP A 285 11.37 -12.03 3.80
CA ASP A 285 11.02 -11.18 2.65
C ASP A 285 9.94 -10.12 2.99
N SER A 286 9.09 -10.40 3.98
CA SER A 286 8.04 -9.50 4.49
C SER A 286 8.56 -8.38 5.40
N LEU A 287 9.87 -8.29 5.67
CA LEU A 287 10.43 -7.25 6.53
C LEU A 287 10.23 -5.87 5.90
N HIS A 288 9.69 -4.92 6.68
CA HIS A 288 9.46 -3.55 6.21
C HIS A 288 10.80 -2.85 5.86
N PRO A 289 10.93 -2.16 4.70
CA PRO A 289 12.18 -1.52 4.25
C PRO A 289 12.85 -0.60 5.27
N ALA A 290 12.06 0.22 5.97
CA ALA A 290 12.54 1.11 7.03
C ALA A 290 13.26 0.38 8.18
N LEU A 291 12.87 -0.86 8.49
CA LEU A 291 13.52 -1.68 9.52
C LEU A 291 14.81 -2.31 8.99
N SER A 292 14.86 -2.67 7.71
CA SER A 292 16.09 -3.12 7.03
C SER A 292 17.21 -2.08 7.16
N ASP A 293 16.94 -0.82 6.80
CA ASP A 293 17.92 0.28 6.92
C ASP A 293 18.44 0.46 8.37
N LEU A 294 17.55 0.33 9.37
CA LEU A 294 17.91 0.43 10.79
C LEU A 294 18.74 -0.76 11.29
N LEU A 295 18.41 -1.97 10.83
CA LEU A 295 19.15 -3.19 11.15
C LEU A 295 20.57 -3.15 10.56
N ILE A 296 20.72 -2.67 9.32
CA ILE A 296 22.03 -2.50 8.69
C ILE A 296 22.85 -1.40 9.39
N GLU A 297 22.20 -0.32 9.84
CA GLU A 297 22.86 0.70 10.67
C GLU A 297 23.33 0.13 12.02
N ALA A 298 22.49 -0.64 12.70
CA ALA A 298 22.88 -1.36 13.91
C ALA A 298 24.04 -2.32 13.64
N ALA A 299 24.00 -3.03 12.50
CA ALA A 299 25.08 -3.90 12.09
C ALA A 299 26.40 -3.13 11.90
N ARG A 300 26.38 -1.95 11.26
CA ARG A 300 27.56 -1.08 11.14
C ARG A 300 28.11 -0.63 12.49
N GLU A 301 27.25 -0.26 13.44
CA GLU A 301 27.71 0.17 14.76
C GLU A 301 28.31 -0.98 15.58
N VAL A 302 27.70 -2.16 15.51
CA VAL A 302 28.10 -3.33 16.30
C VAL A 302 29.31 -4.05 15.70
N HIS A 303 29.38 -4.15 14.37
CA HIS A 303 30.39 -4.95 13.66
C HIS A 303 31.40 -4.13 12.85
N GLY A 304 31.21 -2.82 12.67
CA GLY A 304 32.10 -2.00 11.84
C GLY A 304 33.47 -1.67 12.43
N LYS A 305 33.70 -1.99 13.69
CA LYS A 305 34.99 -1.75 14.36
C LYS A 305 35.95 -2.91 14.12
N ALA A 306 37.25 -2.60 14.14
CA ALA A 306 38.28 -3.63 14.10
C ALA A 306 38.18 -4.55 15.33
N THR A 307 38.41 -5.84 15.12
CA THR A 307 38.52 -6.85 16.18
C THR A 307 39.78 -7.68 15.96
N ALA A 308 40.03 -8.69 16.80
CA ALA A 308 41.12 -9.63 16.58
C ALA A 308 40.96 -10.46 15.29
N LEU A 309 39.76 -10.53 14.72
CA LEU A 309 39.41 -11.40 13.60
C LEU A 309 39.07 -10.65 12.31
N GLN A 310 38.83 -9.33 12.38
CA GLN A 310 38.37 -8.54 11.23
C GLN A 310 38.90 -7.10 11.27
N LYS A 311 39.02 -6.49 10.11
CA LYS A 311 39.45 -5.10 9.92
C LYS A 311 38.29 -4.13 10.16
N ALA A 312 38.62 -2.88 10.45
CA ALA A 312 37.63 -1.81 10.53
C ALA A 312 36.95 -1.61 9.17
N GLY A 313 35.62 -1.52 9.17
CA GLY A 313 34.81 -1.36 7.96
C GLY A 313 34.68 -2.60 7.09
N GLU A 314 35.18 -3.76 7.52
CA GLU A 314 35.02 -5.02 6.78
C GLU A 314 33.59 -5.55 6.83
N PHE A 315 32.90 -5.34 7.96
CA PHE A 315 31.50 -5.70 8.15
C PHE A 315 30.66 -4.52 8.63
N PRO A 316 29.33 -4.54 8.40
CA PRO A 316 28.62 -5.50 7.58
C PRO A 316 28.89 -5.29 6.08
N ALA A 317 28.78 -6.35 5.28
CA ALA A 317 29.09 -6.33 3.85
C ALA A 317 28.00 -7.05 3.03
N PRO A 318 27.76 -6.64 1.77
CA PRO A 318 26.79 -7.29 0.87
C PRO A 318 27.34 -8.61 0.28
N LEU A 319 27.90 -9.46 1.15
CA LEU A 319 28.33 -10.80 0.79
C LEU A 319 27.16 -11.75 1.04
N ALA A 320 26.73 -12.44 -0.02
CA ALA A 320 25.69 -13.47 0.02
C ALA A 320 26.31 -14.82 -0.31
N HIS A 321 26.12 -15.79 0.58
CA HIS A 321 26.47 -17.18 0.34
C HIS A 321 25.22 -18.03 0.21
N ASP A 322 24.42 -18.09 1.28
CA ASP A 322 23.28 -19.01 1.41
C ASP A 322 21.93 -18.33 1.04
N PHE A 323 21.85 -17.01 1.18
CA PHE A 323 20.62 -16.22 1.01
C PHE A 323 20.83 -15.08 0.01
N PRO A 324 19.83 -14.75 -0.83
CA PRO A 324 19.92 -13.59 -1.70
C PRO A 324 19.98 -12.29 -0.88
N ILE A 325 20.81 -11.33 -1.30
CA ILE A 325 20.81 -9.98 -0.70
C ILE A 325 19.46 -9.31 -0.97
N SER A 326 18.85 -8.71 0.06
CA SER A 326 17.61 -7.93 -0.11
C SER A 326 17.82 -6.71 -1.01
N ASP A 327 16.80 -6.33 -1.78
CA ASP A 327 16.85 -5.10 -2.59
C ASP A 327 17.13 -3.86 -1.73
N ASP A 328 16.61 -3.85 -0.50
CA ASP A 328 16.86 -2.80 0.48
C ASP A 328 18.33 -2.73 0.91
N ALA A 329 18.93 -3.87 1.23
CA ALA A 329 20.35 -3.95 1.59
C ALA A 329 21.23 -3.58 0.39
N ALA A 330 20.93 -4.10 -0.80
CA ALA A 330 21.65 -3.76 -2.02
C ALA A 330 21.61 -2.24 -2.30
N ARG A 331 20.46 -1.59 -2.09
CA ARG A 331 20.33 -0.12 -2.16
C ARG A 331 21.18 0.56 -1.09
N TYR A 332 21.08 0.11 0.16
CA TYR A 332 21.79 0.72 1.30
C TYR A 332 23.31 0.68 1.09
N TYR A 333 23.87 -0.45 0.66
CA TYR A 333 25.31 -0.57 0.43
C TYR A 333 25.81 0.28 -0.75
N LYS A 334 24.98 0.48 -1.79
CA LYS A 334 25.34 1.32 -2.95
C LYS A 334 25.23 2.81 -2.67
N SER A 335 24.19 3.23 -1.94
CA SER A 335 23.77 4.64 -1.87
C SER A 335 23.59 5.20 -0.46
N GLY A 336 23.71 4.36 0.57
CA GLY A 336 23.41 4.68 1.95
C GLY A 336 21.91 4.72 2.23
N LYS A 337 21.52 5.40 3.32
CA LYS A 337 20.10 5.61 3.66
C LYS A 337 19.36 6.36 2.55
N GLY A 338 18.09 6.03 2.34
CA GLY A 338 17.21 6.78 1.42
C GLY A 338 17.19 8.29 1.74
N PHE A 339 16.94 9.12 0.72
CA PHE A 339 17.03 10.59 0.83
C PHE A 339 16.27 11.17 2.04
N LEU A 340 15.05 10.67 2.30
CA LEU A 340 14.22 11.09 3.44
C LEU A 340 14.84 10.71 4.78
N TYR A 341 15.37 9.49 4.91
CA TYR A 341 16.02 8.99 6.14
C TYR A 341 17.41 9.60 6.39
N ARG A 342 18.01 10.24 5.39
CA ARG A 342 19.26 11.02 5.54
C ARG A 342 18.99 12.43 6.10
N MET A 343 17.86 13.04 5.72
CA MET A 343 17.54 14.44 6.06
C MET A 343 16.63 14.58 7.29
N LEU A 344 15.86 13.54 7.63
CA LEU A 344 14.87 13.57 8.70
C LEU A 344 15.17 12.50 9.76
N PRO A 345 14.94 12.78 11.06
CA PRO A 345 14.92 11.74 12.10
C PRO A 345 13.96 10.62 11.72
N PHE A 346 14.26 9.36 12.12
CA PHE A 346 13.46 8.18 11.73
C PHE A 346 11.96 8.34 11.95
N TRP A 347 11.55 8.89 13.11
CA TRP A 347 10.13 9.15 13.39
C TRP A 347 9.50 10.11 12.36
N LEU A 348 10.24 11.13 11.92
CA LEU A 348 9.73 12.13 10.98
C LEU A 348 9.73 11.59 9.54
N ALA A 349 10.71 10.77 9.18
CA ALA A 349 10.71 10.03 7.91
C ALA A 349 9.56 9.00 7.87
N SER A 350 9.36 8.23 8.94
CA SER A 350 8.23 7.30 9.08
C SER A 350 6.88 8.04 9.12
N LEU A 351 6.80 9.20 9.76
CA LEU A 351 5.60 10.03 9.76
C LEU A 351 5.33 10.60 8.37
N ALA A 352 6.36 11.06 7.65
CA ALA A 352 6.22 11.56 6.28
C ALA A 352 5.76 10.46 5.34
N ASP A 353 6.26 9.24 5.49
CA ASP A 353 5.80 8.07 4.74
C ASP A 353 4.33 7.79 5.05
N ARG A 354 3.95 7.70 6.35
CA ARG A 354 2.55 7.57 6.80
C ARG A 354 1.65 8.68 6.26
N LEU A 355 2.16 9.92 6.20
CA LEU A 355 1.40 11.08 5.72
C LEU A 355 1.25 11.03 4.20
N LEU A 356 2.32 10.79 3.44
CA LEU A 356 2.32 10.73 1.97
C LEU A 356 1.35 9.67 1.45
N VAL A 357 1.32 8.51 2.10
CA VAL A 357 0.39 7.41 1.79
C VAL A 357 -1.07 7.84 1.87
N VAL A 358 -1.40 8.76 2.78
CA VAL A 358 -2.75 9.31 2.93
C VAL A 358 -2.95 10.55 2.05
N LEU A 359 -1.93 11.42 1.98
CA LEU A 359 -2.01 12.72 1.33
C LEU A 359 -2.06 12.60 -0.20
N VAL A 360 -1.27 11.72 -0.80
CA VAL A 360 -1.19 11.56 -2.26
C VAL A 360 -2.54 11.12 -2.85
N PRO A 361 -3.21 10.05 -2.35
CA PRO A 361 -4.54 9.68 -2.82
C PRO A 361 -5.58 10.78 -2.58
N ILE A 362 -5.53 11.46 -1.43
CA ILE A 362 -6.43 12.59 -1.16
C ILE A 362 -6.23 13.66 -2.22
N ILE A 363 -5.00 14.06 -2.53
CA ILE A 363 -4.71 15.07 -3.55
C ILE A 363 -5.18 14.62 -4.93
N VAL A 364 -4.92 13.36 -5.30
CA VAL A 364 -5.33 12.78 -6.60
C VAL A 364 -6.85 12.80 -6.78
N VAL A 365 -7.65 12.64 -5.72
CA VAL A 365 -9.12 12.74 -5.81
C VAL A 365 -9.64 14.16 -5.63
N LEU A 366 -9.04 14.92 -4.71
CA LEU A 366 -9.48 16.27 -4.38
C LEU A 366 -9.30 17.21 -5.56
N ILE A 367 -8.19 17.13 -6.31
CA ILE A 367 -7.93 18.02 -7.45
C ILE A 367 -9.00 17.89 -8.55
N PRO A 368 -9.32 16.69 -9.07
CA PRO A 368 -10.44 16.52 -10.01
C PRO A 368 -11.81 16.81 -9.38
N GLY A 369 -12.02 16.40 -8.12
CA GLY A 369 -13.27 16.62 -7.40
C GLY A 369 -13.62 18.11 -7.31
N LEU A 370 -12.65 18.95 -6.92
CA LEU A 370 -12.81 20.41 -6.87
C LEU A 370 -13.15 21.02 -8.23
N ARG A 371 -12.65 20.45 -9.33
CA ARG A 371 -13.03 20.88 -10.70
C ARG A 371 -14.46 20.51 -11.07
N LEU A 372 -15.01 19.43 -10.51
CA LEU A 372 -16.39 19.01 -10.76
C LEU A 372 -17.43 19.83 -9.98
N VAL A 373 -17.06 20.42 -8.84
CA VAL A 373 -18.00 21.16 -7.96
C VAL A 373 -18.78 22.25 -8.71
N PRO A 374 -18.15 23.16 -9.49
CA PRO A 374 -18.88 24.20 -10.20
C PRO A 374 -19.86 23.64 -11.23
N SER A 375 -19.47 22.59 -11.95
CA SER A 375 -20.29 21.95 -12.98
C SER A 375 -21.50 21.24 -12.38
N LEU A 376 -21.30 20.47 -11.30
CA LEU A 376 -22.38 19.78 -10.59
C LEU A 376 -23.36 20.77 -9.95
N TYR A 377 -22.85 21.85 -9.36
CA TYR A 377 -23.66 22.93 -8.81
C TYR A 377 -24.52 23.57 -9.90
N ALA A 378 -23.91 23.92 -11.05
CA ALA A 378 -24.61 24.50 -12.18
C ALA A 378 -25.68 23.56 -12.75
N TRP A 379 -25.32 22.30 -12.99
CA TRP A 379 -26.25 21.27 -13.49
C TRP A 379 -27.46 21.11 -12.57
N ARG A 380 -27.26 21.09 -11.25
CA ARG A 380 -28.35 20.91 -10.29
C ARG A 380 -29.28 22.11 -10.23
N VAL A 381 -28.74 23.33 -10.25
CA VAL A 381 -29.53 24.56 -10.30
C VAL A 381 -30.33 24.62 -11.60
N LYS A 382 -29.69 24.33 -12.75
CA LYS A 382 -30.36 24.27 -14.06
C LYS A 382 -31.43 23.19 -14.14
N SER A 383 -31.19 22.00 -13.58
CA SER A 383 -32.14 20.88 -13.59
C SER A 383 -33.47 21.23 -12.90
N ARG A 384 -33.43 22.09 -11.87
CA ARG A 384 -34.66 22.60 -11.24
C ARG A 384 -35.47 23.48 -12.19
N ILE A 385 -34.79 24.33 -12.96
CA ILE A 385 -35.42 25.19 -13.97
C ILE A 385 -36.00 24.32 -15.09
N TYR A 386 -35.22 23.37 -15.62
CA TYR A 386 -35.67 22.47 -16.69
C TYR A 386 -36.86 21.60 -16.31
N ARG A 387 -36.96 21.15 -15.05
CA ARG A 387 -38.14 20.40 -14.58
C ARG A 387 -39.44 21.20 -14.74
N TRP A 388 -39.40 22.50 -14.44
CA TRP A 388 -40.56 23.38 -14.61
C TRP A 388 -40.77 23.76 -16.08
N TYR A 389 -39.70 23.89 -16.85
CA TYR A 389 -39.77 24.07 -18.29
C TYR A 389 -40.46 22.88 -18.98
N GLY A 390 -40.16 21.65 -18.57
CA GLY A 390 -40.84 20.45 -19.05
C GLY A 390 -42.31 20.41 -18.65
N ALA A 391 -42.66 20.84 -17.43
CA ALA A 391 -44.05 20.97 -17.00
C ALA A 391 -44.82 22.03 -17.80
N LEU A 392 -44.16 23.13 -18.17
CA LEU A 392 -44.73 24.18 -19.02
C LEU A 392 -44.97 23.69 -20.45
N ILE A 393 -44.01 22.99 -21.06
CA ILE A 393 -44.15 22.39 -22.40
C ILE A 393 -45.26 21.34 -22.41
N ALA A 394 -45.43 20.58 -21.32
CA ALA A 394 -46.54 19.62 -21.21
C ALA A 394 -47.91 20.34 -21.28
N ILE A 395 -48.07 21.48 -20.59
CA ILE A 395 -49.27 22.31 -20.67
C ILE A 395 -49.45 22.88 -22.07
N GLU A 396 -48.39 23.38 -22.70
CA GLU A 396 -48.45 23.92 -24.07
C GLU A 396 -48.88 22.85 -25.08
N ARG A 397 -48.35 21.63 -24.96
CA ARG A 397 -48.72 20.50 -25.83
C ARG A 397 -50.17 20.07 -25.61
N GLU A 398 -50.63 20.05 -24.37
CA GLU A 398 -52.01 19.70 -24.01
C GLU A 398 -53.00 20.78 -24.50
N ALA A 399 -52.58 22.05 -24.52
CA ALA A 399 -53.34 23.19 -25.03
C ALA A 399 -53.44 23.25 -26.57
N LEU A 400 -52.51 22.61 -27.28
CA LEU A 400 -52.49 22.50 -28.74
C LEU A 400 -53.41 21.39 -29.27
N ASN A 401 -53.84 20.46 -28.40
CA ASN A 401 -54.86 19.47 -28.74
C ASN A 401 -56.25 20.14 -28.73
N ASP A 402 -57.27 19.50 -29.30
CA ASP A 402 -58.61 20.07 -29.41
C ASP A 402 -59.32 20.06 -28.04
N THR A 403 -58.94 21.01 -27.19
CA THR A 403 -59.29 21.08 -25.77
C THR A 403 -60.61 21.82 -25.56
N SER A 404 -61.54 21.21 -24.81
CA SER A 404 -62.81 21.84 -24.42
C SER A 404 -62.62 23.04 -23.49
N ALA A 405 -63.63 23.92 -23.39
CA ALA A 405 -63.56 25.11 -22.53
C ALA A 405 -63.27 24.79 -21.05
N ALA A 406 -63.81 23.68 -20.53
CA ALA A 406 -63.59 23.22 -19.16
C ALA A 406 -62.16 22.69 -18.93
N GLU A 407 -61.60 21.98 -19.90
CA GLU A 407 -60.21 21.50 -19.84
C GLU A 407 -59.20 22.65 -19.94
N ARG A 408 -59.51 23.71 -20.70
CA ARG A 408 -58.68 24.93 -20.76
C ARG A 408 -58.62 25.67 -19.43
N GLU A 409 -59.74 25.77 -18.72
CA GLU A 409 -59.77 26.37 -17.38
C GLU A 409 -58.92 25.54 -16.40
N ALA A 410 -58.96 24.21 -16.49
CA ALA A 410 -58.09 23.33 -15.71
C ALA A 410 -56.59 23.53 -16.02
N LEU A 411 -56.24 23.76 -17.29
CA LEU A 411 -54.85 24.08 -17.70
C LEU A 411 -54.38 25.42 -17.13
N ILE A 412 -55.24 26.44 -17.06
CA ILE A 412 -54.92 27.74 -16.43
C ILE A 412 -54.65 27.57 -14.93
N VAL A 413 -55.49 26.80 -14.22
CA VAL A 413 -55.27 26.50 -12.79
C VAL A 413 -53.95 25.73 -12.58
N ARG A 414 -53.63 24.80 -13.48
CA ARG A 414 -52.35 24.07 -13.45
C ARG A 414 -51.15 24.99 -13.71
N LEU A 415 -51.30 25.95 -14.61
CA LEU A 415 -50.29 26.98 -14.89
C LEU A 415 -50.07 27.91 -13.69
N ASP A 416 -51.14 28.30 -12.99
CA ASP A 416 -51.06 29.10 -11.75
C ASP A 416 -50.25 28.38 -10.67
N ARG A 417 -50.46 27.07 -10.49
CA ARG A 417 -49.68 26.25 -9.54
C ARG A 417 -48.20 26.17 -9.92
N ILE A 418 -47.88 26.10 -11.22
CA ILE A 418 -46.49 26.13 -11.68
C ILE A 418 -45.88 27.50 -11.40
N GLU A 419 -46.57 28.59 -11.70
CA GLU A 419 -46.07 29.94 -11.44
C GLU A 419 -45.82 30.20 -9.95
N GLU A 420 -46.75 29.80 -9.08
CA GLU A 420 -46.58 29.92 -7.63
C GLU A 420 -45.40 29.10 -7.11
N SER A 421 -45.25 27.87 -7.63
CA SER A 421 -44.11 27.00 -7.30
C SER A 421 -42.78 27.56 -7.78
N VAL A 422 -42.75 28.18 -8.97
CA VAL A 422 -41.55 28.84 -9.53
C VAL A 422 -41.20 30.08 -8.72
N ASN A 423 -42.19 30.90 -8.33
CA ASN A 423 -41.99 32.08 -7.50
C ASN A 423 -41.45 31.76 -6.10
N GLY A 424 -41.75 30.57 -5.56
CA GLY A 424 -41.22 30.09 -4.28
C GLY A 424 -39.77 29.59 -4.31
N LEU A 425 -39.14 29.49 -5.49
CA LEU A 425 -37.77 28.97 -5.62
C LEU A 425 -36.74 29.98 -5.10
N LYS A 426 -35.83 29.52 -4.23
CA LYS A 426 -34.66 30.28 -3.79
C LYS A 426 -33.53 30.06 -4.81
N MET A 427 -33.17 31.12 -5.55
CA MET A 427 -32.20 31.02 -6.65
C MET A 427 -30.96 31.88 -6.41
N PRO A 428 -29.76 31.40 -6.77
CA PRO A 428 -28.56 32.23 -6.81
C PRO A 428 -28.63 33.26 -7.93
N LEU A 429 -28.03 34.44 -7.71
CA LEU A 429 -28.05 35.56 -8.67
C LEU A 429 -27.47 35.20 -10.05
N ALA A 430 -26.46 34.33 -10.10
CA ALA A 430 -25.82 33.89 -11.35
C ALA A 430 -26.77 33.18 -12.34
N TYR A 431 -27.95 32.75 -11.89
CA TYR A 431 -28.97 32.08 -12.72
C TYR A 431 -30.26 32.90 -12.83
N ALA A 432 -30.24 34.18 -12.44
CA ALA A 432 -31.41 35.05 -12.48
C ALA A 432 -31.98 35.19 -13.90
N ASP A 433 -31.13 35.33 -14.91
CA ASP A 433 -31.53 35.45 -16.32
C ASP A 433 -32.43 34.29 -16.78
N GLN A 434 -31.98 33.04 -16.61
CA GLN A 434 -32.77 31.84 -16.94
C GLN A 434 -34.09 31.75 -16.15
N PHE A 435 -34.10 32.27 -14.92
CA PHE A 435 -35.32 32.34 -14.12
C PHE A 435 -36.31 33.37 -14.66
N TYR A 436 -35.84 34.54 -15.09
CA TYR A 436 -36.69 35.57 -15.72
C TYR A 436 -37.22 35.11 -17.08
N VAL A 437 -36.41 34.47 -17.91
CA VAL A 437 -36.86 33.88 -19.19
C VAL A 437 -37.95 32.83 -18.98
N LEU A 438 -37.80 31.94 -17.98
CA LEU A 438 -38.87 30.97 -17.66
C LEU A 438 -40.18 31.69 -17.28
N ARG A 439 -40.11 32.79 -16.53
CA ARG A 439 -41.31 33.57 -16.18
C ARG A 439 -41.94 34.25 -17.39
N GLU A 440 -41.12 34.77 -18.29
CA GLU A 440 -41.59 35.35 -19.54
C GLU A 440 -42.35 34.31 -20.38
N HIS A 441 -41.82 33.09 -20.49
CA HIS A 441 -42.50 32.00 -21.18
C HIS A 441 -43.78 31.54 -20.49
N ILE A 442 -43.83 31.52 -19.15
CA ILE A 442 -45.08 31.28 -18.41
C ILE A 442 -46.12 32.37 -18.77
N GLY A 443 -45.70 33.63 -18.82
CA GLY A 443 -46.54 34.76 -19.24
C GLY A 443 -47.04 34.63 -20.69
N PHE A 444 -46.17 34.19 -21.61
CA PHE A 444 -46.51 33.94 -23.01
C PHE A 444 -47.56 32.83 -23.17
N VAL A 445 -47.36 31.67 -22.52
CA VAL A 445 -48.31 30.56 -22.55
C VAL A 445 -49.65 30.96 -21.91
N ARG A 446 -49.61 31.73 -20.81
CA ARG A 446 -50.81 32.30 -20.19
C ARG A 446 -51.58 33.18 -21.17
N ALA A 447 -50.91 34.13 -21.82
CA ALA A 447 -51.53 35.05 -22.77
C ALA A 447 -52.17 34.32 -23.96
N ARG A 448 -51.53 33.25 -24.44
CA ARG A 448 -52.06 32.39 -25.49
C ARG A 448 -53.31 31.63 -25.03
N LEU A 449 -53.24 30.96 -23.88
CA LEU A 449 -54.38 30.23 -23.30
C LEU A 449 -55.60 31.13 -23.05
N THR A 450 -55.39 32.36 -22.58
CA THR A 450 -56.47 33.32 -22.36
C THR A 450 -57.07 33.84 -23.67
N ARG A 451 -56.24 34.16 -24.68
CA ARG A 451 -56.71 34.62 -26.00
C ARG A 451 -57.51 33.54 -26.73
N ASP A 452 -57.03 32.30 -26.68
CA ASP A 452 -57.73 31.16 -27.28
C ASP A 452 -59.04 30.86 -26.53
N SER A 453 -59.11 31.11 -25.21
CA SER A 453 -60.36 31.00 -24.44
C SER A 453 -61.37 32.09 -24.81
N GLU A 454 -60.93 33.33 -25.03
CA GLU A 454 -61.79 34.44 -25.45
C GLU A 454 -62.30 34.22 -26.89
N ALA A 455 -61.45 33.68 -27.76
CA ALA A 455 -61.83 33.31 -29.13
C ALA A 455 -62.81 32.12 -29.17
N ALA A 456 -62.65 31.12 -28.29
CA ALA A 456 -63.59 30.00 -28.16
C ALA A 456 -64.95 30.44 -27.58
N ALA A 457 -64.95 31.28 -26.53
CA ALA A 457 -66.17 31.86 -25.97
C ALA A 457 -66.94 32.74 -26.98
N ALA A 458 -66.22 33.45 -27.86
CA ALA A 458 -66.83 34.22 -28.96
C ALA A 458 -67.43 33.32 -30.06
N ARG A 459 -66.84 32.14 -30.32
CA ARG A 459 -67.38 31.15 -31.28
C ARG A 459 -68.61 30.43 -30.73
N ASP A 460 -68.63 30.08 -29.44
CA ASP A 460 -69.79 29.47 -28.78
C ASP A 460 -70.96 30.48 -28.67
N ALA A 461 -70.66 31.77 -28.45
CA ALA A 461 -71.66 32.84 -28.51
C ALA A 461 -72.20 33.10 -29.93
N GLY A 462 -71.39 32.84 -30.96
CA GLY A 462 -71.79 32.93 -32.37
C GLY A 462 -72.60 31.72 -32.86
N ALA A 463 -72.31 30.51 -32.37
CA ALA A 463 -73.03 29.29 -32.72
C ALA A 463 -74.43 29.20 -32.07
N ALA A 464 -74.67 29.89 -30.95
CA ALA A 464 -75.99 30.02 -30.33
C ALA A 464 -76.95 30.98 -31.07
N ALA A 465 -76.49 31.67 -32.13
CA ALA A 465 -77.22 32.77 -32.77
C ALA A 465 -77.57 32.60 -34.26
N GLY A 466 -77.56 31.39 -34.85
CA GLY A 466 -78.05 31.28 -36.23
C GLY A 466 -78.27 29.90 -36.83
N THR A 467 -79.49 29.67 -37.35
CA THR A 467 -79.84 28.98 -38.62
C THR A 467 -81.38 28.94 -38.80
N PRO A 468 -81.97 28.61 -39.98
CA PRO A 468 -81.62 28.88 -41.38
C PRO A 468 -82.83 29.31 -42.26
N ASP A 469 -82.58 29.81 -43.48
CA ASP A 469 -83.33 29.57 -44.76
C ASP A 469 -83.03 30.71 -45.77
N ALA A 470 -83.13 30.59 -47.09
CA ALA A 470 -82.98 29.55 -48.11
C ALA A 470 -83.38 30.23 -49.45
N ALA A 471 -82.63 29.95 -50.53
CA ALA A 471 -83.00 30.12 -51.96
C ALA A 471 -83.34 31.57 -52.45
N ASP A 472 -83.16 31.99 -53.70
CA ASP A 472 -82.93 31.31 -54.97
C ASP A 472 -82.36 32.29 -56.03
N SER A 473 -81.69 31.71 -57.03
CA SER A 473 -81.63 32.09 -58.45
C SER A 473 -80.80 33.27 -59.02
N SER A 474 -79.85 32.85 -59.88
CA SER A 474 -79.61 33.27 -61.27
C SER A 474 -78.67 34.45 -61.61
N GLY A 475 -77.76 34.21 -62.58
CA GLY A 475 -77.04 35.25 -63.33
C GLY A 475 -75.67 34.82 -63.87
N ALA A 476 -75.60 34.50 -65.16
CA ALA A 476 -74.48 33.91 -65.90
C ALA A 476 -73.24 34.81 -66.14
N GLY A 477 -72.08 34.18 -66.44
CA GLY A 477 -70.89 34.85 -66.97
C GLY A 477 -69.67 33.94 -67.16
N ALA A 478 -69.52 33.42 -68.39
CA ALA A 478 -68.50 32.51 -68.96
C ALA A 478 -67.01 32.91 -68.73
N VAL A 479 -66.10 31.98 -68.37
CA VAL A 479 -65.20 31.11 -69.19
C VAL A 479 -63.75 31.61 -69.25
N GLY A 480 -62.80 30.73 -68.87
CA GLY A 480 -61.36 30.87 -69.12
C GLY A 480 -60.52 29.76 -68.48
N ARG A 481 -60.31 28.67 -69.23
CA ARG A 481 -59.46 27.47 -69.03
C ARG A 481 -58.17 27.72 -68.20
N ALA A 482 -57.73 26.87 -67.27
CA ALA A 482 -57.42 25.42 -67.30
C ALA A 482 -56.25 25.03 -68.23
N GLU A 483 -55.14 24.57 -67.64
CA GLU A 483 -54.38 23.34 -67.94
C GLU A 483 -52.93 23.46 -67.40
N ALA A 484 -52.52 22.59 -66.45
CA ALA A 484 -51.88 21.27 -66.66
C ALA A 484 -50.34 21.42 -66.67
N ARG A 485 -49.46 20.54 -66.20
CA ARG A 485 -49.39 19.11 -65.80
C ARG A 485 -48.05 19.02 -65.03
N ALA A 486 -47.91 18.31 -63.90
CA ALA A 486 -47.71 16.86 -63.73
C ALA A 486 -46.37 16.29 -64.26
N ALA A 487 -45.87 15.30 -63.49
CA ALA A 487 -44.81 14.32 -63.77
C ALA A 487 -43.36 14.78 -63.49
N MET A 488 -42.39 13.98 -63.02
CA MET A 488 -42.27 12.61 -62.48
C MET A 488 -40.77 12.39 -62.16
N HIS A 489 -40.43 11.23 -61.58
CA HIS A 489 -39.13 10.55 -61.47
C HIS A 489 -38.28 10.91 -60.23
N GLU A 490 -38.15 9.99 -59.26
CA GLU A 490 -37.23 8.81 -59.24
C GLU A 490 -35.76 9.28 -59.32
N GLY A 491 -34.89 9.05 -58.34
CA GLY A 491 -34.61 7.79 -57.64
C GLY A 491 -33.22 7.34 -58.07
N HIS A 492 -32.23 7.33 -57.16
CA HIS A 492 -30.98 6.54 -57.18
C HIS A 492 -30.18 6.91 -55.91
N ALA A 493 -30.02 6.01 -54.95
CA ALA A 493 -29.04 4.91 -54.90
C ALA A 493 -27.62 5.39 -54.56
N ALA A 494 -27.17 4.97 -53.38
CA ALA A 494 -25.77 4.91 -52.96
C ALA A 494 -24.97 3.92 -53.87
N PRO A 495 -23.62 3.81 -53.78
CA PRO A 495 -23.04 3.09 -52.64
C PRO A 495 -21.59 3.48 -52.22
N SER A 496 -21.21 2.97 -51.04
CA SER A 496 -19.91 2.42 -50.60
C SER A 496 -18.58 2.98 -51.10
N GLY A 497 -17.71 3.33 -50.14
CA GLY A 497 -16.25 3.43 -50.33
C GLY A 497 -15.53 3.07 -49.03
N GLU A 498 -14.81 1.95 -49.08
CA GLU A 498 -14.03 1.26 -48.05
C GLU A 498 -12.54 1.66 -48.14
N GLY A 499 -11.80 1.56 -47.03
CA GLY A 499 -10.33 1.71 -46.93
C GLY A 499 -9.94 2.26 -45.54
N ALA A 500 -9.33 1.55 -44.58
CA ALA A 500 -8.03 0.85 -44.59
C ALA A 500 -6.92 1.79 -45.13
N GLU A 501 -5.77 2.02 -44.50
CA GLU A 501 -4.97 1.31 -43.50
C GLU A 501 -3.80 2.25 -43.06
N LYS A 502 -3.16 1.95 -41.91
CA LYS A 502 -1.74 2.20 -41.52
C LYS A 502 -1.19 3.63 -41.41
N ASP A 503 -0.30 3.97 -40.47
CA ASP A 503 0.61 3.21 -39.58
C ASP A 503 0.61 3.78 -38.15
#